data_AF-A0A2D8GG48-F1
#
_entry.id   AF-A0A2D8GG48-F1
#
_cell.length_a   1.000
_cell.length_b   1.000
_cell.length_c   1.000
_cell.angle_alpha   90.00
_cell.angle_beta   90.00
_cell.angle_gamma   90.00
#
_symmetry.space_group_name_H-M   'P 1'
#
loop_
_entity.id
_entity.type
_entity.pdbx_description
1 polymer ?
#
loop_
_entity_poly.entity_id
_entity_poly.type
_entity_poly.pdbx_seq_one_letter_code
_entity_poly.pdbx_strand_id
1 'polypeptide(L)'
;MPLVVCPTCDEDENLDGRDVDGTIEITCGSCGTVWARDLTPRCDTCGRTDLRDALQAILDKSRGTQLSIQGMKVVWLCPDCDAEKLRRWLDSNVPLPPDDLPVDPR
;
A
#
# COMPACT_ATOMS: atom_id res chain seq x y z
N MET A 1 -0.40 -14.50 -1.54
CA MET A 1 -1.87 -14.34 -1.49
C MET A 1 -2.26 -13.44 -2.64
N PRO A 2 -3.24 -13.82 -3.46
CA PRO A 2 -3.72 -12.97 -4.55
C PRO A 2 -4.35 -11.70 -3.99
N LEU A 3 -4.07 -10.56 -4.62
CA LEU A 3 -4.57 -9.24 -4.21
C LEU A 3 -6.06 -9.04 -4.53
N VAL A 4 -6.59 -9.85 -5.45
CA VAL A 4 -7.98 -9.81 -5.95
C VAL A 4 -8.35 -11.22 -6.40
N VAL A 5 -9.54 -11.70 -6.03
CA VAL A 5 -10.08 -13.01 -6.42
C VAL A 5 -11.55 -12.85 -6.79
N CYS A 6 -12.04 -13.61 -7.77
CA CYS A 6 -13.45 -13.63 -8.12
C CYS A 6 -14.30 -14.17 -6.95
N PRO A 7 -15.30 -13.41 -6.46
CA PRO A 7 -16.12 -13.83 -5.31
C PRO A 7 -17.06 -15.01 -5.61
N THR A 8 -17.16 -15.44 -6.87
CA THR A 8 -18.08 -16.50 -7.31
C THR A 8 -17.37 -17.81 -7.63
N CYS A 9 -16.19 -17.76 -8.25
CA CYS A 9 -15.51 -18.95 -8.78
C CYS A 9 -14.03 -19.08 -8.40
N ASP A 10 -13.55 -18.21 -7.51
CA ASP A 10 -12.16 -18.19 -7.02
C ASP A 10 -11.07 -17.97 -8.09
N GLU A 11 -11.44 -17.58 -9.31
CA GLU A 11 -10.50 -17.15 -10.36
C GLU A 11 -9.69 -15.92 -9.92
N ASP A 12 -8.35 -15.97 -10.08
CA ASP A 12 -7.43 -14.91 -9.69
C ASP A 12 -6.45 -14.47 -10.81
N GLU A 13 -6.50 -15.09 -11.99
CA GLU A 13 -5.65 -14.76 -13.13
C GLU A 13 -6.41 -14.03 -14.24
N ASN A 14 -7.57 -14.54 -14.65
CA ASN A 14 -8.35 -14.01 -15.78
C ASN A 14 -9.33 -12.91 -15.37
N LEU A 15 -8.80 -11.75 -14.95
CA LEU A 15 -9.57 -10.60 -14.45
C LEU A 15 -9.31 -9.33 -15.29
N ASP A 16 -10.37 -8.66 -15.78
CA ASP A 16 -10.31 -7.37 -16.47
C ASP A 16 -10.76 -6.25 -15.52
N GLY A 17 -9.97 -5.18 -15.38
CA GLY A 17 -10.29 -4.05 -14.50
C GLY A 17 -10.55 -2.77 -15.29
N ARG A 18 -11.59 -2.03 -14.92
CA ARG A 18 -11.94 -0.73 -15.53
C ARG A 18 -12.23 0.31 -14.45
N ASP A 19 -11.76 1.53 -14.68
CA ASP A 19 -12.16 2.68 -13.87
C ASP A 19 -13.56 3.13 -14.27
N VAL A 20 -14.47 3.18 -13.30
CA VAL A 20 -15.84 3.66 -13.43
C VAL A 20 -16.08 4.62 -12.28
N ASP A 21 -16.09 5.92 -12.58
CA ASP A 21 -16.34 7.00 -11.62
C ASP A 21 -15.45 6.94 -10.37
N GLY A 22 -14.16 6.59 -10.54
CA GLY A 22 -13.19 6.49 -9.45
C GLY A 22 -13.28 5.20 -8.63
N THR A 23 -14.12 4.24 -9.04
CA THR A 23 -14.12 2.86 -8.54
C THR A 23 -13.50 1.95 -9.60
N ILE A 24 -12.77 0.92 -9.16
CA ILE A 24 -12.28 -0.11 -10.09
C ILE A 24 -13.33 -1.22 -10.14
N GLU A 25 -14.04 -1.34 -11.25
CA GLU A 25 -14.91 -2.47 -11.54
C GLU A 25 -14.09 -3.60 -12.16
N ILE A 26 -14.26 -4.83 -11.64
CA ILE A 26 -13.56 -6.02 -12.11
C ILE A 26 -14.57 -6.96 -12.76
N THR A 27 -14.22 -7.46 -13.94
CA THR A 27 -14.95 -8.53 -14.65
C THR A 27 -14.12 -9.81 -14.63
N CYS A 28 -14.70 -10.90 -14.15
CA CYS A 28 -14.09 -12.23 -14.24
C CYS A 28 -14.28 -12.80 -15.65
N GLY A 29 -13.20 -13.13 -16.35
CA GLY A 29 -13.25 -13.75 -17.67
C GLY A 29 -13.74 -15.21 -17.65
N SER A 30 -13.61 -15.91 -16.52
CA SER A 30 -14.02 -17.32 -16.38
C SER A 30 -15.53 -17.51 -16.13
N CYS A 31 -16.16 -16.72 -15.25
CA CYS A 31 -17.59 -16.85 -14.93
C CYS A 31 -18.46 -15.62 -15.29
N GLY A 32 -17.85 -14.52 -15.74
CA GLY A 32 -18.55 -13.29 -16.13
C GLY A 32 -19.08 -12.44 -14.97
N THR A 33 -18.79 -12.80 -13.71
CA THR A 33 -19.17 -11.95 -12.56
C THR A 33 -18.47 -10.60 -12.65
N VAL A 34 -19.23 -9.54 -12.35
CA VAL A 34 -18.74 -8.17 -12.29
C VAL A 34 -18.92 -7.64 -10.87
N TRP A 35 -17.89 -7.02 -10.31
CA TRP A 35 -17.95 -6.46 -8.95
C TRP A 35 -17.01 -5.26 -8.78
N ALA A 36 -17.33 -4.38 -7.84
CA ALA A 36 -16.43 -3.30 -7.45
C ALA A 36 -15.29 -3.84 -6.57
N ARG A 37 -14.05 -3.45 -6.89
CA ARG A 37 -12.88 -3.76 -6.08
C ARG A 37 -12.96 -3.00 -4.76
N ASP A 38 -12.86 -3.71 -3.64
CA ASP A 38 -12.64 -3.08 -2.34
C ASP A 38 -11.20 -2.54 -2.27
N LEU A 39 -11.08 -1.22 -2.22
CA LEU A 39 -9.81 -0.51 -2.09
C LEU A 39 -9.54 -0.07 -0.65
N THR A 40 -10.41 -0.45 0.30
CA THR A 40 -10.24 -0.12 1.71
C THR A 40 -8.94 -0.72 2.23
N PRO A 41 -7.98 0.10 2.69
CA PRO A 41 -6.75 -0.42 3.28
C PRO A 41 -7.06 -1.31 4.47
N ARG A 42 -6.35 -2.43 4.58
CA ARG A 42 -6.52 -3.40 5.65
C ARG A 42 -5.17 -3.80 6.22
N CYS A 43 -5.09 -3.95 7.54
CA CYS A 43 -3.87 -4.39 8.19
C CYS A 43 -3.67 -5.88 7.93
N ASP A 44 -2.54 -6.26 7.35
CA ASP A 44 -2.21 -7.66 7.04
C ASP A 44 -2.09 -8.54 8.30
N THR A 45 -1.80 -7.93 9.45
CA THR A 45 -1.60 -8.65 10.71
C THR A 45 -2.91 -8.89 11.48
N CYS A 46 -3.73 -7.85 11.66
CA CYS A 46 -4.92 -7.92 12.52
C CYS A 46 -6.25 -7.74 11.76
N GLY A 47 -6.22 -7.40 10.47
CA GLY A 47 -7.41 -7.26 9.65
C GLY A 47 -8.26 -6.01 9.92
N ARG A 48 -7.81 -5.07 10.75
CA ARG A 48 -8.46 -3.76 10.93
C ARG A 48 -8.48 -2.97 9.63
N THR A 49 -9.46 -2.10 9.48
CA THR A 49 -9.65 -1.23 8.30
C THR A 49 -9.54 0.27 8.61
N ASP A 50 -9.41 0.65 9.88
CA ASP A 50 -9.24 2.03 10.32
C ASP A 50 -7.76 2.45 10.36
N LEU A 51 -7.04 2.14 9.29
CA LEU A 51 -5.63 2.50 9.15
C LEU A 51 -5.49 4.01 8.95
N ARG A 52 -4.34 4.55 9.34
CA ARG A 52 -3.99 5.96 9.17
C ARG A 52 -2.97 6.10 8.07
N ASP A 53 -3.18 7.04 7.16
CA ASP A 53 -2.20 7.38 6.16
C ASP A 53 -1.02 8.13 6.80
N ALA A 54 0.17 7.84 6.28
CA ALA A 54 1.39 8.55 6.59
C ALA A 54 2.25 8.70 5.34
N LEU A 55 3.09 9.73 5.30
CA LEU A 55 4.06 9.88 4.22
C LEU A 55 5.37 9.20 4.60
N GLN A 56 5.86 8.32 3.73
CA GLN A 56 7.18 7.70 3.84
C GLN A 56 8.10 8.25 2.74
N ALA A 57 9.30 8.66 3.13
CA ALA A 57 10.30 9.14 2.20
C ALA A 57 10.86 7.99 1.35
N ILE A 58 11.08 8.27 0.07
CA ILE A 58 11.88 7.45 -0.83
C ILE A 58 13.25 8.13 -0.95
N LEU A 59 14.28 7.48 -0.44
CA LEU A 59 15.65 7.98 -0.47
C LEU A 59 16.44 7.34 -1.61
N ASP A 60 17.34 8.10 -2.23
CA ASP A 60 18.33 7.60 -3.17
C ASP A 60 19.64 8.42 -3.09
N LYS A 61 20.73 7.87 -3.62
CA LYS A 61 22.03 8.54 -3.72
C LYS A 61 21.98 9.56 -4.86
N SER A 62 22.03 10.85 -4.50
CA SER A 62 22.05 11.94 -5.50
C SER A 62 23.47 12.20 -6.04
N ARG A 63 24.47 12.24 -5.15
CA ARG A 63 25.90 12.36 -5.50
C ARG A 63 26.78 11.72 -4.42
N GLY A 64 27.66 10.82 -4.83
CA GLY A 64 28.59 10.15 -3.91
C GLY A 64 27.85 9.28 -2.89
N THR A 65 28.15 9.47 -1.60
CA THR A 65 27.51 8.74 -0.48
C THR A 65 26.32 9.48 0.14
N GLN A 66 25.95 10.65 -0.38
CA GLN A 66 24.87 11.46 0.17
C GLN A 66 23.50 10.92 -0.27
N LEU A 67 22.63 10.62 0.70
CA LEU A 67 21.22 10.29 0.47
C LEU A 67 20.38 11.57 0.34
N SER A 68 19.40 11.53 -0.53
CA SER A 68 18.44 12.62 -0.74
C SER A 68 17.03 12.05 -0.94
N ILE A 69 16.02 12.79 -0.49
CA ILE A 69 14.62 12.45 -0.75
C ILE A 69 14.36 12.66 -2.24
N GLN A 70 14.03 11.59 -2.95
CA GLN A 70 13.61 11.65 -4.37
C GLN A 70 12.10 11.73 -4.52
N GLY A 71 11.36 11.33 -3.49
CA GLY A 71 9.91 11.36 -3.49
C GLY A 71 9.32 10.89 -2.17
N MET A 72 8.00 10.81 -2.13
CA MET A 72 7.24 10.32 -0.99
C MET A 72 6.19 9.33 -1.49
N LYS A 73 5.86 8.34 -0.67
CA LYS A 73 4.73 7.44 -0.90
C LYS A 73 3.81 7.47 0.32
N VAL A 74 2.52 7.25 0.08
CA VAL A 74 1.56 7.02 1.17
C VAL A 74 1.75 5.58 1.67
N VAL A 75 1.82 5.43 2.99
CA VAL A 75 1.78 4.14 3.68
C VAL A 75 0.62 4.14 4.66
N TRP A 76 0.07 2.97 4.94
CA TRP A 76 -1.04 2.79 5.86
C TRP A 76 -0.55 2.18 7.17
N LEU A 77 -0.77 2.86 8.29
CA LEU A 77 -0.35 2.43 9.61
C LEU A 77 -1.54 1.93 10.42
N CYS A 78 -1.42 0.73 10.95
CA CYS A 78 -2.41 0.18 11.88
C CYS A 78 -2.23 0.82 13.28
N PRO A 79 -3.29 1.32 13.92
CA PRO A 79 -3.19 1.89 15.26
C PRO A 79 -2.71 0.89 16.34
N ASP A 80 -2.89 -0.42 16.11
CA ASP A 80 -2.46 -1.45 17.06
C ASP A 80 -1.11 -2.06 16.67
N CYS A 81 -0.95 -2.48 15.42
CA CYS A 81 0.26 -3.20 14.97
C CYS A 81 1.44 -2.25 14.73
N ASP A 82 1.18 -1.00 14.32
CA ASP A 82 2.19 0.02 14.02
C ASP A 82 2.17 1.15 15.06
N ALA A 83 1.63 0.92 16.26
CA ALA A 83 1.33 1.95 17.24
C ALA A 83 2.49 2.92 17.50
N GLU A 84 3.73 2.39 17.59
CA GLU A 84 4.92 3.22 17.80
C GLU A 84 5.26 4.07 16.57
N LYS A 85 5.21 3.49 15.36
CA LYS A 85 5.48 4.20 14.10
C LYS A 85 4.42 5.27 13.86
N LEU A 86 3.16 4.97 14.15
CA LEU A 86 2.04 5.92 14.08
C LEU A 86 2.24 7.05 15.08
N ARG A 87 2.60 6.76 16.33
CA ARG A 87 2.87 7.81 17.33
C ARG A 87 4.00 8.74 16.87
N ARG A 88 5.11 8.20 16.35
CA ARG A 88 6.20 9.03 15.81
C ARG A 88 5.73 9.91 14.64
N TRP A 89 4.91 9.37 13.74
CA TRP A 89 4.33 10.14 12.65
C TRP A 89 3.47 11.30 13.16
N LEU A 90 2.54 11.03 14.09
CA LEU A 90 1.65 12.04 14.66
C LEU A 90 2.39 13.10 15.49
N ASP A 91 3.47 12.71 16.17
CA ASP A 91 4.30 13.61 16.99
C ASP A 91 5.28 14.44 16.15
N SER A 92 5.45 14.14 14.86
CA SER A 92 6.48 14.73 14.01
C SER A 92 5.91 15.42 12.76
N ASN A 93 6.59 16.46 12.29
CA ASN A 93 6.27 17.10 11.01
C ASN A 93 7.24 16.67 9.89
N VAL A 94 7.76 15.43 9.97
CA VAL A 94 8.71 14.88 9.01
C VAL A 94 8.19 13.54 8.46
N PRO A 95 8.41 13.23 7.18
CA PRO A 95 8.09 11.92 6.63
C PRO A 95 8.78 10.79 7.39
N LEU A 96 8.13 9.63 7.44
CA LEU A 96 8.73 8.41 7.95
C LEU A 96 9.97 8.04 7.11
N PRO A 97 11.04 7.53 7.74
CA PRO A 97 12.17 7.00 7.00
C PRO A 97 11.75 5.77 6.16
N PRO A 98 12.46 5.46 5.07
CA PRO A 98 12.26 4.20 4.35
C PRO A 98 12.59 3.02 5.25
N ASP A 99 11.95 1.87 4.99
CA ASP A 99 12.20 0.65 5.78
C ASP A 99 13.61 0.09 5.53
N ASP A 100 14.11 0.26 4.30
CA ASP A 100 15.48 -0.07 3.90
C ASP A 100 16.18 1.17 3.35
N LEU A 101 17.44 1.38 3.76
CA LEU A 101 18.29 2.41 3.17
C LEU A 101 18.96 1.86 1.90
N PRO A 102 19.08 2.66 0.83
CA PRO A 102 19.82 2.27 -0.38
C PRO A 102 21.33 2.39 -0.14
N VAL A 103 21.84 1.62 0.82
CA VAL A 103 23.28 1.47 1.08
C VAL A 103 23.78 0.25 0.32
N ASP A 104 24.98 0.35 -0.23
CA ASP A 104 25.65 -0.79 -0.85
C ASP A 104 26.12 -1.71 0.30
N PRO A 105 25.74 -3.00 0.34
CA PRO A 105 26.31 -3.91 1.33
C PRO A 105 27.81 -4.03 1.03
N ARG A 106 28.62 -3.46 1.92
CA ARG A 106 30.09 -3.53 1.86
C ARG A 106 30.60 -4.96 1.96
#